data_AF-A0A3M1XPR3-F1
#
_entry.id   AF-A0A3M1XPR3-F1
#
_cell.length_a   1.000
_cell.length_b   1.000
_cell.length_c   1.000
_cell.angle_alpha   90.00
_cell.angle_beta   90.00
_cell.angle_gamma   90.00
#
_symmetry.space_group_name_H-M   'P 1'
#
loop_
_entity.id
_entity.type
_entity.pdbx_description
1 polymer ?
#
loop_
_entity_poly.entity_id
_entity_poly.type
_entity_poly.pdbx_seq_one_letter_code
_entity_poly.pdbx_strand_id
1 'polypeptide(L)' 'CIERLRSLGLEVFPVDALSIAREIGEVRVVNIILVGMLSRFLPVKEEVFFDIIKKRVKKQFVEVNLEAFKRGRELVG' A
#
# COMPACT_ATOMS: atom_id res chain seq x y z
N CYS A 1 20.15 -5.12 -4.69
CA CYS A 1 19.53 -5.21 -3.35
C CYS A 1 18.50 -6.35 -3.28
N ILE A 2 17.48 -6.37 -4.16
CA ILE A 2 16.46 -7.44 -4.23
C ILE A 2 17.06 -8.84 -4.43
N GLU A 3 18.01 -9.00 -5.36
CA GLU A 3 18.65 -10.30 -5.62
C GLU A 3 19.35 -10.89 -4.38
N ARG A 4 19.92 -10.02 -3.52
CA ARG A 4 20.51 -10.46 -2.24
C ARG A 4 19.45 -10.92 -1.24
N LEU A 5 18.25 -10.34 -1.25
CA LEU A 5 17.16 -10.78 -0.37
C LEU A 5 16.63 -12.15 -0.84
N ARG A 6 16.48 -12.32 -2.16
CA ARG A 6 16.07 -13.59 -2.76
C ARG A 6 17.07 -14.72 -2.51
N SER A 7 18.38 -14.43 -2.56
CA SER A 7 19.42 -15.44 -2.29
C SER A 7 19.41 -15.95 -0.84
N LEU A 8 18.72 -15.27 0.08
CA LEU A 8 18.52 -15.74 1.46
C LEU A 8 17.32 -16.68 1.61
N GLY A 9 16.65 -17.05 0.51
CA GLY A 9 15.44 -17.88 0.54
C GLY A 9 14.20 -17.11 1.00
N LEU A 10 14.24 -15.78 1.01
CA LEU A 10 13.08 -14.94 1.31
C LEU A 10 12.20 -14.80 0.07
N GLU A 11 10.90 -14.89 0.27
CA GLU A 11 9.93 -14.45 -0.74
C GLU A 11 9.94 -12.93 -0.79
N VAL A 12 10.21 -12.37 -1.97
CA VAL A 12 10.38 -10.91 -2.15
C VAL A 12 9.37 -10.41 -3.16
N PHE A 13 8.52 -9.48 -2.72
CA PHE A 13 7.55 -8.76 -3.51
C PHE A 13 8.04 -7.32 -3.78
N PRO A 14 8.81 -7.08 -4.84
CA PRO A 14 9.29 -5.75 -5.16
C PRO A 14 8.16 -4.87 -5.71
N VAL A 15 8.15 -3.60 -5.32
CA VAL A 15 7.16 -2.62 -5.77
C VAL A 15 7.80 -1.25 -5.96
N ASP A 16 7.45 -0.57 -7.06
CA ASP A 16 7.75 0.86 -7.24
C ASP A 16 6.53 1.69 -6.81
N ALA A 17 6.34 1.80 -5.49
CA ALA A 17 5.22 2.53 -4.92
C ALA A 17 5.28 4.04 -5.21
N LEU A 18 6.47 4.58 -5.51
CA LEU A 18 6.65 5.99 -5.85
C LEU A 18 6.08 6.30 -7.23
N SER A 19 6.32 5.44 -8.21
CA SER A 19 5.73 5.60 -9.55
C SER A 19 4.20 5.49 -9.50
N ILE A 20 3.65 4.54 -8.74
CA ILE A 20 2.20 4.40 -8.56
C ILE A 20 1.60 5.64 -7.86
N ALA A 21 2.27 6.19 -6.84
CA ALA A 21 1.83 7.41 -6.18
C ALA A 21 1.82 8.64 -7.12
N ARG A 22 2.77 8.69 -8.08
CA ARG A 22 2.77 9.72 -9.13
C ARG A 22 1.62 9.56 -10.11
N GLU A 23 1.26 8.34 -10.49
CA GLU A 23 0.10 8.05 -11.34
C GLU A 23 -1.22 8.48 -10.68
N ILE A 24 -1.35 8.26 -9.37
CA ILE A 24 -2.49 8.72 -8.57
C ILE A 24 -2.53 10.26 -8.45
N GLY A 25 -1.41 10.94 -8.73
CA GLY A 25 -1.29 12.39 -8.61
C GLY A 25 -1.03 12.89 -7.18
N GLU A 26 -0.70 11.99 -6.25
CA GLU A 26 -0.42 12.32 -4.85
C GLU A 26 0.79 11.54 -4.33
N VAL A 27 1.98 12.14 -4.41
CA VAL A 27 3.24 11.49 -3.99
C VAL A 27 3.25 11.13 -2.50
N ARG A 28 2.43 11.77 -1.65
CA ARG A 28 2.40 11.46 -0.21
C ARG A 28 1.72 10.13 0.11
N VAL A 29 1.01 9.50 -0.83
CA VAL A 29 0.31 8.23 -0.59
C VAL A 29 1.18 6.99 -0.72
N VAL A 30 2.49 7.12 -1.01
CA VAL A 30 3.44 5.99 -1.11
C VAL A 30 3.30 5.01 0.06
N ASN A 31 3.24 5.52 1.29
CA ASN A 31 3.12 4.67 2.48
C ASN A 31 1.80 3.91 2.54
N ILE A 32 0.71 4.50 2.02
CA ILE A 32 -0.59 3.85 2.01
C ILE A 32 -0.66 2.75 0.96
N ILE A 33 0.03 2.91 -0.18
CA ILE A 33 0.22 1.83 -1.16
C ILE A 33 0.93 0.65 -0.50
N LEU A 34 2.03 0.90 0.22
CA LEU A 34 2.75 -0.15 0.93
C LEU A 34 1.91 -0.85 2.01
N VAL A 35 1.08 -0.10 2.74
CA VAL A 35 0.14 -0.65 3.73
C VAL A 35 -0.94 -1.49 3.05
N GLY A 36 -1.44 -1.06 1.89
CA GLY A 36 -2.35 -1.85 1.06
C GLY A 36 -1.76 -3.21 0.70
N MET A 37 -0.50 -3.21 0.24
CA MET A 37 0.23 -4.43 -0.10
C MET A 37 0.42 -5.33 1.13
N LEU A 38 0.87 -4.77 2.26
CA LEU A 38 1.04 -5.49 3.52
C LEU A 38 -0.27 -6.12 4.03
N SER A 39 -1.41 -5.46 3.80
CA SER A 39 -2.71 -5.89 4.31
C SER A 39 -3.16 -7.28 3.82
N ARG A 40 -2.57 -7.79 2.73
CA ARG A 40 -2.84 -9.14 2.19
C ARG A 40 -2.18 -10.24 3.01
N PHE A 41 -1.13 -9.92 3.75
CA PHE A 41 -0.36 -10.86 4.57
C PHE A 41 -0.79 -10.87 6.05
N LEU A 42 -1.72 -10.01 6.43
CA LEU A 42 -2.19 -9.87 7.82
C LEU A 42 -3.59 -10.49 7.97
N PRO A 43 -3.89 -11.15 9.11
CA PRO A 43 -5.22 -11.66 9.42
C PRO A 43 -6.15 -10.52 9.90
N VAL A 44 -6.22 -9.44 9.11
CA VAL A 44 -7.00 -8.24 9.41
C VAL A 44 -7.95 -7.97 8.25
N LYS A 45 -9.22 -7.74 8.58
CA LYS A 45 -10.27 -7.44 7.61
C LYS A 45 -9.99 -6.11 6.90
N GLU A 46 -10.30 -6.05 5.62
CA GLU A 46 -10.06 -4.87 4.76
C GLU A 46 -10.78 -3.62 5.29
N GLU A 47 -12.00 -3.81 5.79
CA GLU A 47 -12.86 -2.74 6.30
C GLU A 47 -12.20 -2.01 7.49
N VAL A 48 -11.39 -2.72 8.29
CA VAL A 48 -10.65 -2.13 9.41
C VAL A 48 -9.64 -1.11 8.90
N PHE A 49 -8.96 -1.38 7.79
CA PHE A 49 -8.03 -0.42 7.19
C PHE A 49 -8.77 0.79 6.65
N PHE A 50 -9.89 0.60 5.95
CA PHE A 50 -10.71 1.70 5.45
C PHE A 50 -11.21 2.61 6.56
N ASP A 51 -11.68 2.05 7.67
CA ASP A 51 -12.16 2.82 8.81
C ASP A 51 -11.04 3.63 9.46
N ILE A 52 -9.85 3.06 9.61
CA ILE A 52 -8.70 3.76 10.18
C ILE A 52 -8.19 4.86 9.25
N ILE A 53 -8.16 4.64 7.93
CA ILE A 53 -7.77 5.66 6.94
C ILE A 53 -8.74 6.85 7.03
N LYS A 54 -10.06 6.60 7.02
CA LYS A 54 -11.08 7.65 7.16
C LYS A 54 -10.98 8.42 8.48
N LYS A 55 -10.55 7.76 9.57
CA LYS A 55 -10.40 8.39 10.90
C LYS A 55 -9.12 9.20 11.06
N ARG A 56 -8.00 8.78 10.46
CA ARG A 56 -6.68 9.40 10.66
C ARG A 56 -6.29 10.41 9.59
N VAL A 57 -6.80 10.26 8.37
CA VAL A 57 -6.47 11.16 7.26
C VAL A 57 -7.37 12.38 7.27
N LYS A 58 -6.81 13.56 6.96
CA LYS A 58 -7.61 14.79 6.81
C LYS A 58 -8.66 14.59 5.73
N LYS A 59 -9.91 15.06 5.96
CA LYS A 59 -11.06 14.82 5.07
C LYS A 59 -10.75 14.99 3.57
N GLN A 60 -10.05 16.06 3.18
CA GLN A 60 -9.71 16.36 1.78
C GLN A 60 -8.75 15.35 1.11
N PHE A 61 -8.11 14.47 1.89
CA PHE A 61 -7.17 13.45 1.38
C PHE A 61 -7.69 12.03 1.60
N VAL A 62 -8.89 11.84 2.17
CA VAL A 62 -9.39 10.49 2.48
C VAL A 62 -9.54 9.66 1.22
N GLU A 63 -10.14 10.21 0.16
CA GLU A 63 -10.42 9.47 -1.07
C GLU A 63 -9.13 9.00 -1.76
N VAL A 64 -8.16 9.90 -1.94
CA VAL A 64 -6.86 9.55 -2.57
C VAL A 64 -6.07 8.53 -1.75
N ASN A 65 -6.18 8.56 -0.41
CA ASN A 65 -5.54 7.55 0.43
C ASN A 65 -6.28 6.19 0.37
N LEU A 66 -7.61 6.19 0.26
CA LEU A 66 -8.38 4.95 0.08
C LEU A 66 -8.07 4.30 -1.29
N GLU A 67 -7.98 5.10 -2.35
CA GLU A 67 -7.56 4.64 -3.67
C GLU A 67 -6.15 4.04 -3.62
N ALA A 68 -5.20 4.75 -3.02
CA ALA A 68 -3.83 4.27 -2.86
C ALA A 68 -3.75 2.94 -2.10
N PHE A 69 -4.56 2.76 -1.06
CA PHE A 69 -4.62 1.50 -0.30
C PHE A 69 -5.11 0.35 -1.17
N LYS A 70 -6.19 0.58 -1.93
CA LYS A 70 -6.75 -0.42 -2.85
C LYS A 70 -5.74 -0.82 -3.92
N ARG A 71 -5.10 0.16 -4.58
CA ARG A 71 -4.03 -0.06 -5.54
C ARG A 71 -2.91 -0.90 -4.95
N GLY A 72 -2.48 -0.58 -3.73
CA GLY A 72 -1.48 -1.36 -3.01
C GLY A 72 -1.88 -2.82 -2.78
N ARG A 73 -3.14 -3.05 -2.40
CA ARG A 73 -3.70 -4.38 -2.12
C ARG A 73 -3.83 -5.26 -3.37
N GLU A 74 -4.00 -4.65 -4.53
CA GLU A 74 -4.06 -5.33 -5.84
C GLU A 74 -2.69 -5.79 -6.36
N LEU A 75 -1.58 -5.28 -5.81
CA LEU A 75 -0.22 -5.62 -6.27
C LEU A 75 0.26 -6.99 -5.82
N VAL A 76 -0.39 -7.58 -4.82
CA VAL A 76 -0.04 -8.90 -4.27
C VAL A 76 -1.31 -9.72 -4.07
N GLY A 77 -1.34 -10.88 -4.71
CA GLY A 77 -2.54 -11.69 -4.92
C GLY A 77 -2.23 -13.14 -4.71
#